data_AF-A0A8S1IUU8-F1
#
_entry.id   AF-A0A8S1IUU8-F1
#
_cell.length_a   1.000
_cell.length_b   1.000
_cell.length_c   1.000
_cell.angle_alpha   90.00
_cell.angle_beta   90.00
_cell.angle_gamma   90.00
#
_symmetry.space_group_name_H-M   'P 1'
#
loop_
_entity.id
_entity.type
_entity.pdbx_description
1 polymer ?
#
loop_
_entity_poly.entity_id
_entity_poly.type
_entity_poly.pdbx_seq_one_letter_code
_entity_poly.pdbx_strand_id
1 'polypeptide(L)'
;MGNAEECADCGGVALEVQEPWCKLLLSGAKTIETRRYPLPDDLLGRPLSLLQTPEGAPGQSGLPDIVPQGHPSAQLVAHIAFSEVKEYRSLQEWKADEKLHQLEGRRV
;
A
#
# COMPACT_ATOMS: atom_id res chain seq x y z
N MET A 1 -24.69 2.84 24.90
CA MET A 1 -24.01 3.73 23.96
C MET A 1 -22.52 3.55 24.18
N GLY A 2 -21.89 2.67 23.39
CA GLY A 2 -20.43 2.55 23.39
C GLY A 2 -19.89 3.63 22.47
N ASN A 3 -18.93 4.41 22.96
CA ASN A 3 -18.34 5.52 22.23
C ASN A 3 -17.57 4.96 21.03
N ALA A 4 -18.07 5.26 19.83
CA ALA A 4 -17.31 5.08 18.61
C ALA A 4 -16.23 6.16 18.56
N GLU A 5 -14.99 5.70 18.40
CA GLU A 5 -13.94 6.44 17.72
C GLU A 5 -13.26 7.56 18.52
N GLU A 6 -12.56 7.16 19.59
CA GLU A 6 -11.12 7.50 19.62
C GLU A 6 -10.45 6.79 18.43
N CYS A 7 -10.71 7.29 17.22
CA CYS A 7 -9.85 7.04 16.06
C CYS A 7 -8.57 7.77 16.41
N ALA A 8 -7.65 7.05 17.05
CA ALA A 8 -6.35 7.55 17.42
C ALA A 8 -5.81 8.35 16.23
N ASP A 9 -5.58 9.64 16.50
CA ASP A 9 -4.74 10.52 15.73
C ASP A 9 -3.44 9.77 15.44
N CYS A 10 -3.39 9.10 14.30
CA CYS A 10 -2.15 8.59 13.77
C CYS A 10 -1.62 9.71 12.89
N GLY A 11 -0.90 10.65 13.53
CA GLY A 11 0.23 11.35 12.89
C GLY A 11 1.27 10.31 12.44
N GLY A 12 0.87 9.45 11.51
CA GLY A 12 1.39 8.11 11.31
C GLY A 12 1.72 7.82 9.85
N VAL A 13 2.50 6.76 9.65
CA VAL A 13 2.99 6.38 8.33
C VAL A 13 1.85 5.86 7.47
N ALA A 14 1.79 6.37 6.24
CA ALA A 14 0.79 6.00 5.26
C ALA A 14 1.45 5.41 4.00
N LEU A 15 0.72 4.52 3.34
CA LEU A 15 1.09 3.97 2.04
C LEU A 15 0.15 4.54 0.98
N GLU A 16 0.70 5.27 0.02
CA GLU A 16 -0.02 5.64 -1.20
C GLU A 16 -0.15 4.42 -2.13
N VAL A 17 -1.38 4.10 -2.55
CA VAL A 17 -1.63 3.12 -3.61
C VAL A 17 -2.60 3.72 -4.62
N GLN A 18 -2.15 3.79 -5.87
CA GLN A 18 -2.95 4.28 -6.99
C GLN A 18 -4.02 3.26 -7.42
N GLU A 19 -5.09 3.75 -8.04
CA GLU A 19 -6.03 2.92 -8.80
C GLU A 19 -5.32 2.26 -10.01
N PRO A 20 -5.69 1.03 -10.41
CA PRO A 20 -6.71 0.14 -9.82
C PRO A 20 -6.21 -0.73 -8.64
N TRP A 21 -4.92 -0.63 -8.29
CA TRP A 21 -4.26 -1.52 -7.33
C TRP A 21 -4.85 -1.44 -5.92
N CYS A 22 -5.28 -0.25 -5.52
CA CYS A 22 -5.91 -0.04 -4.22
C CYS A 22 -7.18 -0.90 -4.05
N LYS A 23 -8.04 -0.95 -5.08
CA LYS A 23 -9.23 -1.82 -5.06
C LYS A 23 -8.90 -3.30 -4.96
N LEU A 24 -7.80 -3.75 -5.57
CA LEU A 24 -7.35 -5.13 -5.48
C LEU A 24 -6.85 -5.48 -4.07
N LEU A 25 -6.21 -4.55 -3.37
CA LEU A 25 -5.87 -4.72 -1.95
C LEU A 25 -7.12 -4.79 -1.07
N LEU A 26 -8.06 -3.84 -1.25
CA LEU A 26 -9.28 -3.76 -0.45
C LEU A 26 -10.21 -4.98 -0.63
N SER A 27 -10.22 -5.58 -1.81
CA SER A 27 -10.98 -6.81 -2.09
C SER A 27 -10.28 -8.08 -1.62
N GLY A 28 -9.00 -8.01 -1.24
CA GLY A 28 -8.18 -9.17 -0.91
C GLY A 28 -7.69 -9.98 -2.14
N ALA A 29 -7.96 -9.51 -3.36
CA ALA A 29 -7.46 -10.14 -4.59
C ALA A 29 -5.94 -9.96 -4.77
N LYS A 30 -5.39 -8.86 -4.25
CA LYS A 30 -3.96 -8.59 -4.15
C LYS A 30 -3.56 -8.67 -2.67
N THR A 31 -2.57 -9.50 -2.36
CA THR A 31 -2.05 -9.70 -1.00
C THR A 31 -0.57 -9.38 -0.88
N ILE A 32 0.12 -9.17 -2.01
CA ILE A 32 1.51 -8.72 -2.06
C ILE A 32 1.57 -7.33 -2.71
N GLU A 33 2.12 -6.36 -1.98
CA GLU A 33 2.49 -5.05 -2.52
C GLU A 33 3.95 -5.04 -2.98
N THR A 34 4.24 -4.33 -4.08
CA THR A 34 5.57 -4.32 -4.71
C THR A 34 6.15 -2.91 -4.72
N ARG A 35 7.41 -2.77 -4.29
CA ARG A 35 8.15 -1.50 -4.28
C ARG A 35 9.59 -1.74 -4.71
N ARG A 36 10.26 -0.68 -5.14
CA ARG A 36 11.70 -0.66 -5.46
C ARG A 36 12.61 -0.54 -4.23
N TYR A 37 12.01 -0.42 -3.06
CA TYR A 37 12.69 -0.32 -1.76
C TYR A 37 11.99 -1.23 -0.76
N PRO A 38 12.73 -1.79 0.23
CA PRO A 38 12.11 -2.57 1.29
C PRO A 38 11.28 -1.67 2.19
N LEU A 39 10.19 -2.21 2.76
CA LEU A 39 9.52 -1.57 3.88
C LEU A 39 10.50 -1.53 5.07
N PRO A 40 10.65 -0.39 5.77
CA PRO A 40 11.41 -0.34 7.01
C PRO A 40 10.94 -1.38 8.04
N ASP A 41 11.88 -2.07 8.69
CA ASP A 41 11.60 -3.17 9.62
C ASP A 41 10.71 -2.73 10.80
N ASP A 42 10.82 -1.47 11.22
CA ASP A 42 10.05 -0.89 12.32
C ASP A 42 8.58 -0.63 11.97
N LEU A 43 8.16 -0.88 10.73
CA LEU A 43 6.77 -0.82 10.26
C LEU A 43 6.13 -2.20 10.09
N LEU A 44 6.90 -3.30 10.20
CA LEU A 44 6.34 -4.65 10.14
C LEU A 44 5.41 -4.91 11.33
N GLY A 45 4.26 -5.53 11.06
CA GLY A 45 3.22 -5.81 12.05
C GLY A 45 2.47 -4.58 12.58
N ARG A 46 2.82 -3.36 12.13
CA ARG A 46 2.14 -2.13 12.53
C ARG A 46 1.05 -1.76 11.52
N PRO A 47 -0.13 -1.32 11.98
CA PRO A 47 -1.11 -0.70 11.11
C PRO A 47 -0.54 0.56 10.45
N LEU A 48 -0.65 0.61 9.13
CA LEU A 48 -0.37 1.76 8.28
C LEU A 48 -1.66 2.24 7.63
N SER A 49 -1.79 3.54 7.45
CA SER A 49 -2.89 4.14 6.71
C SER A 49 -2.76 3.84 5.21
N LEU A 50 -3.82 3.33 4.58
CA LEU A 50 -3.86 3.14 3.13
C LEU A 50 -4.51 4.36 2.48
N LEU A 51 -3.71 5.13 1.74
CA LEU A 51 -4.18 6.28 0.98
C LEU A 51 -4.40 5.88 -0.48
N GLN A 52 -5.64 5.97 -0.93
CA GLN A 52 -5.99 5.81 -2.33
C GLN A 52 -5.78 7.12 -3.09
N THR A 53 -5.12 7.05 -4.25
CA THR A 53 -4.99 8.14 -5.21
C THR A 53 -5.50 7.72 -6.59
N PRO A 54 -5.88 8.66 -7.48
CA PRO A 54 -6.20 8.35 -8.88
C PRO A 54 -5.05 7.63 -9.59
N GLU A 55 -5.36 6.99 -10.72
CA GLU A 55 -4.35 6.33 -11.55
C GLU A 55 -3.27 7.34 -11.99
N GLY A 56 -2.01 6.94 -11.84
CA GLY A 56 -0.84 7.72 -12.20
C GLY A 56 0.17 6.91 -13.01
N ALA A 57 1.38 7.45 -13.16
CA ALA A 57 2.46 6.72 -13.84
C ALA A 57 3.09 5.66 -12.90
N PRO A 58 3.32 4.43 -13.38
CA PRO A 58 3.95 3.37 -12.58
C PRO A 58 5.27 3.82 -11.95
N GLY A 59 5.43 3.56 -10.66
CA GLY A 59 6.63 3.89 -9.90
C GLY A 59 6.81 5.37 -9.57
N GLN A 60 5.81 6.21 -9.83
CA GLN A 60 5.77 7.62 -9.43
C GLN A 60 4.70 7.81 -8.35
N SER A 61 5.04 8.54 -7.29
CA SER A 61 4.09 8.95 -6.26
C SER A 61 3.35 10.20 -6.72
N GLY A 62 2.04 10.25 -6.45
CA GLY A 62 1.21 11.44 -6.66
C GLY A 62 1.14 12.36 -5.44
N LEU A 63 1.79 11.99 -4.33
CA LEU A 63 1.72 12.69 -3.06
C LEU A 63 3.11 13.15 -2.58
N PRO A 64 3.18 14.25 -1.81
CA PRO A 64 4.38 14.60 -1.07
C PRO A 64 4.61 13.65 0.12
N ASP A 65 5.82 13.67 0.68
CA ASP A 65 6.18 12.83 1.85
C ASP A 65 5.32 13.14 3.10
N ILE A 66 4.82 14.37 3.22
CA ILE A 66 3.91 14.80 4.29
C ILE A 66 2.59 15.19 3.67
N VAL A 67 1.56 14.39 3.91
CA VAL A 67 0.21 14.59 3.38
C VAL A 67 -0.67 15.19 4.48
N PRO A 68 -1.15 16.44 4.33
CA PRO A 68 -2.08 17.01 5.30
C PRO A 68 -3.41 16.26 5.28
N GLN A 69 -4.08 16.22 6.44
CA GLN A 69 -5.43 15.67 6.51
C GLN A 69 -6.37 16.37 5.52
N GLY A 70 -7.17 15.60 4.80
CA GLY A 70 -8.11 16.12 3.80
C GLY A 70 -7.46 16.55 2.47
N HIS A 71 -6.22 16.11 2.19
CA HIS A 71 -5.58 16.35 0.90
C HIS A 71 -6.50 15.91 -0.26
N PRO A 72 -6.81 16.78 -1.24
CA PRO A 72 -7.89 16.54 -2.21
C PRO A 72 -7.62 15.37 -3.16
N SER A 73 -6.34 15.02 -3.37
CA SER A 73 -5.95 13.92 -4.24
C SER A 73 -5.85 12.56 -3.54
N ALA A 74 -6.08 12.50 -2.22
CA ALA A 74 -5.90 11.28 -1.42
C ALA A 74 -7.13 10.99 -0.55
N GLN A 75 -7.53 9.73 -0.49
CA GLN A 75 -8.58 9.25 0.40
C GLN A 75 -8.01 8.18 1.33
N LEU A 76 -8.19 8.33 2.65
CA LEU A 76 -7.96 7.24 3.60
C LEU A 76 -9.06 6.19 3.43
N VAL A 77 -8.69 4.99 3.02
CA VAL A 77 -9.66 3.92 2.70
C VAL A 77 -9.60 2.72 3.63
N ALA A 78 -8.46 2.48 4.29
CA ALA A 78 -8.29 1.37 5.24
C ALA A 78 -7.04 1.57 6.10
N HIS A 79 -6.87 0.68 7.08
CA HIS A 79 -5.58 0.40 7.70
C HIS A 79 -5.11 -1.00 7.28
N ILE A 80 -3.85 -1.12 6.87
CA ILE A 80 -3.22 -2.38 6.48
C ILE A 80 -1.97 -2.64 7.30
N ALA A 81 -1.52 -3.89 7.40
CA ALA A 81 -0.25 -4.23 8.03
C ALA A 81 0.51 -5.21 7.15
N PHE A 82 1.83 -5.08 7.12
CA PHE A 82 2.71 -6.00 6.41
C PHE A 82 3.34 -6.99 7.40
N SER A 83 3.30 -8.27 7.07
CA SER A 83 3.90 -9.33 7.88
C SER A 83 5.34 -9.62 7.52
N GLU A 84 5.73 -9.39 6.27
CA GLU A 84 7.05 -9.74 5.75
C GLU A 84 7.47 -8.84 4.57
N VAL A 85 8.79 -8.80 4.31
CA VAL A 85 9.38 -8.21 3.11
C VAL A 85 10.12 -9.30 2.36
N LYS A 86 9.84 -9.42 1.06
CA LYS A 86 10.49 -10.36 0.15
C LYS A 86 11.14 -9.62 -1.00
N GLU A 87 12.43 -9.88 -1.21
CA GLU A 87 13.12 -9.47 -2.44
C GLU A 87 12.93 -10.55 -3.50
N TYR A 88 12.41 -10.18 -4.67
CA TYR A 88 12.45 -11.07 -5.83
C TYR A 88 13.88 -11.07 -6.39
N ARG A 89 14.48 -12.25 -6.58
CA ARG A 89 15.83 -12.41 -7.17
C ARG A 89 15.85 -12.96 -8.59
N SER A 90 14.79 -13.67 -8.99
CA SER A 90 14.58 -14.10 -10.36
C SER A 90 13.23 -13.66 -10.96
N LEU A 91 13.11 -13.71 -12.29
CA LEU A 91 11.81 -13.60 -12.99
C LEU A 91 10.89 -14.78 -12.65
N GLN A 92 11.46 -15.95 -12.34
CA GLN A 92 10.71 -17.12 -11.96
C GLN A 92 9.96 -16.92 -10.63
N GLU A 93 10.64 -16.37 -9.62
CA GLU A 93 10.00 -16.02 -8.34
C GLU A 93 8.90 -14.96 -8.53
N TRP A 94 9.14 -13.97 -9.38
CA TRP A 94 8.15 -12.94 -9.69
C TRP A 94 6.89 -13.56 -10.29
N LYS A 95 7.05 -14.39 -11.34
CA LYS A 95 5.92 -15.07 -11.99
C LYS A 95 5.18 -16.04 -11.07
N ALA A 96 5.87 -16.64 -10.10
CA ALA A 96 5.22 -17.55 -9.16
C ALA A 96 4.16 -16.84 -8.29
N ASP A 97 4.38 -15.55 -8.00
CA ASP A 97 3.50 -14.73 -7.15
C ASP A 97 2.59 -13.81 -7.96
N GLU A 98 2.50 -13.98 -9.29
CA GLU A 98 1.72 -13.12 -10.19
C GLU A 98 0.27 -12.96 -9.76
N LYS A 99 -0.34 -14.05 -9.25
CA LYS A 99 -1.71 -14.04 -8.72
C LYS A 99 -1.87 -13.33 -7.38
N LEU A 100 -0.76 -13.11 -6.65
CA LEU A 100 -0.76 -12.47 -5.34
C LEU A 100 -0.48 -10.98 -5.45
N HIS A 101 0.41 -10.58 -6.37
CA HIS A 101 0.69 -9.17 -6.62
C HIS A 101 -0.14 -8.56 -7.77
N GLN A 102 -0.84 -9.38 -8.56
CA GLN A 102 -1.74 -8.97 -9.65
C GLN A 102 -1.08 -8.16 -10.77
N LEU A 103 0.24 -8.25 -10.94
CA LEU A 103 0.98 -7.52 -11.98
C LEU A 103 1.44 -8.48 -13.07
N GLU A 104 1.01 -8.25 -14.30
CA GLU A 104 1.49 -9.02 -15.45
C GLU A 104 2.90 -8.56 -15.86
N GLY A 105 3.76 -9.51 -16.26
CA GLY A 105 5.00 -9.17 -16.93
C GLY A 105 6.10 -8.54 -16.06
N ARG A 106 6.77 -7.48 -16.54
CA ARG A 106 8.12 -7.03 -16.11
C ARG A 106 8.15 -6.56 -14.64
N ARG A 107 9.24 -6.88 -13.95
CA ARG A 107 9.57 -6.35 -12.61
C ARG A 107 9.54 -4.83 -12.57
N VAL A 108 8.88 -4.30 -11.55
CA VAL A 108 8.90 -2.88 -11.16
C VAL A 108 10.00 -2.58 -10.17
#